data_AF-A0A939CKB5-F1
#
_entry.id   AF-A0A939CKB5-F1
#
_cell.length_a   1.000
_cell.length_b   1.000
_cell.length_c   1.000
_cell.angle_alpha   90.00
_cell.angle_beta   90.00
_cell.angle_gamma   90.00
#
_symmetry.space_group_name_H-M   'P 1'
#
loop_
_entity.id
_entity.type
_entity.pdbx_description
1 polymer ?
#
loop_
_entity_poly.entity_id
_entity_poly.type
_entity_poly.pdbx_seq_one_letter_code
_entity_poly.pdbx_strand_id
1 'polypeptide(L)'
;MMKHYILNLNPTAKHEWDRCILRDPLTAKRPDIAKLIAEAVGADTGSYLVSVNIEVQVLQQAAVPQAEQLSLSFPEVSMPSQPQLREAA
;
A
#
# COMPACT_ATOMS: atom_id res chain seq x y z
N MET A 1 -20.22 6.82 17.51
CA MET A 1 -20.26 5.56 16.73
C MET A 1 -18.84 5.21 16.32
N MET A 2 -18.40 3.96 16.52
CA MET A 2 -17.11 3.51 16.01
C MET A 2 -17.22 3.27 14.51
N LYS A 3 -16.37 3.91 13.71
CA LYS A 3 -16.25 3.64 12.27
C LYS A 3 -15.07 2.69 12.08
N HIS A 4 -15.33 1.55 11.45
CA HIS A 4 -14.29 0.58 11.11
C HIS A 4 -13.74 0.89 9.72
N TYR A 5 -12.42 0.84 9.56
CA TYR A 5 -11.74 1.02 8.29
C TYR A 5 -10.78 -0.13 8.04
N ILE A 6 -10.58 -0.44 6.77
CA ILE A 6 -9.54 -1.37 6.32
C ILE A 6 -8.28 -0.55 6.11
N LEU A 7 -7.23 -0.89 6.85
CA LEU A 7 -5.90 -0.31 6.71
C LEU A 7 -5.05 -1.22 5.81
N ASN A 8 -4.58 -0.68 4.70
CA ASN A 8 -3.59 -1.33 3.85
C ASN A 8 -2.24 -0.62 4.01
N LEU A 9 -1.23 -1.37 4.42
CA LEU A 9 0.14 -0.88 4.56
C LEU A 9 1.01 -1.52 3.49
N ASN A 10 1.59 -0.69 2.62
CA ASN A 10 2.59 -1.12 1.65
C ASN A 10 3.93 -0.46 1.95
N PRO A 11 4.82 -1.12 2.73
CA PRO A 11 6.11 -0.54 3.11
C PRO A 11 7.03 -0.29 1.91
N THR A 12 6.79 -0.97 0.77
CA THR A 12 7.60 -0.87 -0.45
C THR A 12 7.14 0.22 -1.41
N ALA A 13 6.03 0.91 -1.10
CA ALA A 13 5.48 1.92 -1.99
C ALA A 13 6.39 3.16 -2.09
N LYS A 14 6.58 3.62 -3.33
CA LYS A 14 7.44 4.78 -3.66
C LYS A 14 6.93 6.10 -3.09
N HIS A 15 5.62 6.22 -2.91
CA HIS A 15 4.97 7.45 -2.48
C HIS A 15 4.26 7.25 -1.14
N GLU A 16 4.40 8.23 -0.26
CA GLU A 16 3.84 8.16 1.11
C GLU A 16 2.32 7.93 1.12
N TRP A 17 1.60 8.50 0.15
CA TRP A 17 0.15 8.34 -0.01
C TRP A 17 -0.33 6.91 -0.38
N ASP A 18 0.61 6.01 -0.68
CA ASP A 18 0.38 4.62 -1.10
C ASP A 18 0.95 3.66 -0.06
N ARG A 19 1.83 4.15 0.84
CA ARG A 19 2.36 3.38 1.97
C ARG A 19 1.30 3.06 3.01
N CYS A 20 0.29 3.94 3.17
CA CYS A 20 -0.77 3.79 4.15
C CYS A 20 -2.10 4.24 3.54
N ILE A 21 -3.01 3.30 3.29
CA ILE A 21 -4.31 3.57 2.67
C ILE A 21 -5.41 3.07 3.60
N LEU A 22 -6.25 3.99 4.06
CA LEU A 22 -7.51 3.68 4.74
C LEU A 22 -8.64 3.56 3.72
N ARG A 23 -9.50 2.55 3.89
CA ARG A 23 -10.68 2.33 3.05
C ARG A 23 -11.90 1.97 3.88
N ASP A 24 -13.06 2.43 3.45
CA ASP A 24 -14.35 1.97 3.99
C ASP A 24 -14.56 0.49 3.66
N PRO A 25 -14.95 -0.35 4.64
CA PRO A 25 -15.11 -1.78 4.42
C PRO A 25 -16.27 -2.11 3.46
N LEU A 26 -17.30 -1.25 3.41
CA LEU A 26 -18.46 -1.46 2.55
C LEU A 26 -18.30 -0.81 1.18
N THR A 27 -17.75 0.40 1.11
CA THR A 27 -17.69 1.17 -0.15
C THR A 27 -16.34 1.12 -0.84
N ALA A 28 -15.29 0.59 -0.18
CA ALA A 28 -13.89 0.59 -0.62
C ALA A 28 -13.29 1.96 -0.94
N LYS A 29 -14.04 3.05 -0.70
CA LYS A 29 -13.62 4.43 -0.90
C LYS A 29 -12.66 4.87 0.20
N ARG A 30 -11.79 5.82 -0.12
CA ARG A 30 -10.95 6.48 0.89
C ARG A 30 -11.85 7.37 1.75
N PRO A 31 -11.82 7.23 3.09
CA PRO A 31 -12.56 8.12 3.96
C PRO A 31 -11.95 9.52 3.90
N ASP A 32 -12.80 10.53 3.80
CA ASP A 32 -12.40 11.92 3.84
C ASP A 32 -12.35 12.41 5.29
N ILE A 33 -11.18 12.23 5.91
CA ILE A 33 -10.96 12.62 7.31
C ILE A 33 -11.16 14.14 7.49
N ALA A 34 -10.78 14.95 6.50
CA ALA A 34 -10.95 16.40 6.56
C ALA A 34 -12.44 16.76 6.62
N LYS A 35 -13.28 16.09 5.81
CA LYS A 35 -14.73 16.24 5.88
C LYS A 35 -15.29 15.85 7.24
N LEU A 36 -14.83 14.75 7.85
CA LEU A 36 -15.29 14.34 9.18
C LEU A 36 -14.94 15.36 10.26
N ILE A 37 -13.76 15.96 10.18
CA ILE A 37 -13.35 17.03 11.11
C ILE A 37 -14.21 18.26 10.89
N ALA A 38 -14.45 18.66 9.64
CA ALA A 38 -15.30 19.79 9.30
C ALA A 38 -16.75 19.60 9.79
N GLU A 39 -17.31 18.39 9.62
CA GLU A 39 -18.64 18.04 10.14
C GLU A 39 -18.71 18.11 11.68
N ALA A 40 -17.62 17.79 12.37
CA ALA A 40 -17.56 17.84 13.83
C ALA A 40 -17.35 19.26 14.39
N VAL A 41 -16.57 20.10 13.70
CA VAL A 41 -16.26 21.49 14.11
C VAL A 41 -17.41 22.44 13.77
N GLY A 42 -18.15 22.17 12.70
CA GLY A 42 -19.23 23.03 12.19
C GLY A 42 -18.82 23.82 10.95
N ALA A 43 -19.78 24.54 10.36
CA ALA A 43 -19.63 25.23 9.08
C ALA A 43 -19.21 26.71 9.20
N ASP A 44 -18.95 27.19 10.42
CA ASP A 44 -18.56 28.57 10.66
C ASP A 44 -17.13 28.84 10.18
N THR A 45 -16.93 30.00 9.57
CA THR A 45 -15.62 30.42 9.08
C THR A 45 -14.78 30.92 10.25
N GLY A 46 -13.61 30.32 10.45
CA GLY A 46 -12.71 30.73 11.53
C GLY A 46 -11.48 29.85 11.66
N SER A 47 -10.61 30.21 12.60
CA SER A 47 -9.50 29.36 13.03
C SER A 47 -9.87 28.70 14.35
N TYR A 48 -9.79 27.38 14.41
CA TYR A 48 -10.16 26.59 15.57
C TYR A 48 -8.94 25.84 16.11
N LEU A 49 -8.72 25.90 17.42
CA LEU A 49 -7.83 24.96 18.08
C LEU A 49 -8.61 23.68 18.34
N VAL A 50 -8.21 22.60 17.68
CA VAL A 50 -8.90 21.30 17.76
C VAL A 50 -7.98 20.25 18.36
N SER A 51 -8.52 19.47 19.30
CA SER A 51 -7.85 18.27 19.83
C SER A 51 -8.33 17.05 19.06
N VAL A 52 -7.42 16.37 18.38
CA VAL A 52 -7.72 15.17 17.60
C VAL A 52 -7.07 13.96 18.27
N ASN A 53 -7.88 13.00 18.70
CA ASN A 53 -7.41 11.72 19.24
C ASN A 53 -7.69 10.60 18.23
N ILE A 54 -6.64 9.94 17.76
CA ILE A 54 -6.75 8.82 16.82
C ILE A 54 -6.29 7.56 17.54
N GLU A 55 -7.22 6.66 17.83
CA GLU A 55 -6.94 5.34 18.39
C GLU A 55 -7.11 4.28 17.30
N VAL A 56 -6.08 3.45 17.10
CA VAL A 56 -6.09 2.37 16.10
C VAL A 56 -6.05 1.04 16.82
N GLN A 57 -7.16 0.30 16.76
CA GLN A 57 -7.26 -1.06 17.25
C GLN A 57 -7.24 -2.04 16.07
N VAL A 58 -6.20 -2.88 16.00
CA VAL A 58 -6.11 -3.94 14.98
C VAL A 58 -7.04 -5.07 15.39
N LEU A 59 -8.15 -5.21 14.67
CA LEU A 59 -9.13 -6.28 14.92
C LEU A 59 -8.70 -7.59 14.26
N GLN A 60 -8.16 -7.51 13.05
CA GLN A 60 -7.73 -8.67 12.28
C GLN A 60 -6.60 -8.26 11.33
N GLN A 61 -5.56 -9.09 11.25
CA GLN A 61 -4.51 -8.98 10.25
C GLN A 61 -4.72 -10.09 9.22
N ALA A 62 -5.11 -9.72 8.01
CA ALA A 62 -5.17 -10.67 6.90
C ALA A 62 -3.75 -10.98 6.42
N ALA A 63 -3.49 -12.23 6.06
CA ALA A 63 -2.26 -12.58 5.35
C ALA A 63 -2.22 -11.77 4.04
N VAL A 64 -1.09 -11.11 3.77
CA VAL A 64 -0.89 -10.44 2.48
C VAL A 64 -0.98 -11.55 1.44
N PRO A 65 -1.91 -11.49 0.47
CA PRO A 65 -1.85 -12.42 -0.65
C PRO A 65 -0.50 -12.17 -1.30
N GLN A 66 0.42 -13.13 -1.15
CA GLN A 66 1.59 -13.17 -2.00
C GLN A 66 1.01 -13.20 -3.40
N ALA A 67 1.13 -12.08 -4.13
CA ALA A 67 0.94 -12.13 -5.56
C ALA A 67 1.86 -13.26 -6.00
N GLU A 68 1.26 -14.35 -6.46
CA GLU A 68 1.93 -15.56 -6.88
C GLU A 68 2.86 -15.11 -8.01
N GLN A 69 4.10 -14.76 -7.66
CA GLN A 69 5.16 -14.51 -8.61
C GLN A 69 5.37 -15.87 -9.23
N LEU A 70 4.62 -16.15 -10.31
CA LEU A 70 4.87 -17.21 -11.24
C LEU A 70 6.32 -17.04 -11.66
N SER A 71 7.19 -17.73 -10.95
CA SER A 71 8.60 -17.82 -11.25
C SER A 71 8.64 -18.68 -12.50
N LEU A 72 8.53 -18.04 -13.66
CA LEU A 72 8.80 -18.69 -14.93
C LEU A 72 10.29 -19.03 -14.92
N SER A 73 10.61 -20.20 -14.40
CA SER A 73 11.93 -20.79 -14.53
C SER A 73 12.15 -21.08 -16.01
N PHE A 74 12.75 -20.13 -16.72
CA PHE A 74 13.27 -20.40 -18.06
C PHE A 74 14.40 -21.41 -17.91
N PRO A 75 14.32 -22.61 -18.53
CA PRO A 75 15.43 -23.54 -18.49
C PRO A 75 16.62 -22.91 -19.20
N GLU A 76 17.67 -22.65 -18.43
CA GLU A 76 18.98 -22.26 -18.92
C GLU A 76 19.51 -23.39 -19.81
N VAL A 77 19.41 -23.21 -21.14
CA VAL A 77 20.03 -24.12 -22.10
C VAL A 77 21.53 -23.86 -22.02
N SER A 78 22.22 -24.68 -21.22
CA SER A 78 23.68 -24.75 -21.18
C SER A 78 24.20 -25.14 -22.57
N MET A 79 24.62 -24.14 -23.36
CA MET A 79 25.41 -24.40 -24.55
C MET A 79 26.85 -24.74 -24.11
N PRO A 80 27.40 -25.92 -24.47
CA PRO A 80 28.79 -26.23 -24.18
C PRO A 80 29.69 -25.30 -25.00
N SER A 81 30.62 -24.67 -24.29
CA SER A 81 31.69 -23.83 -24.77
C SER A 81 32.50 -24.50 -25.89
N GLN A 82 32.44 -23.95 -27.11
CA GLN A 82 33.43 -24.22 -28.15
C GLN A 82 34.72 -23.41 -27.86
N PRO A 83 35.90 -24.03 -27.88
CA PRO A 83 37.15 -23.32 -27.68
C PRO A 83 37.60 -22.59 -28.97
N GLN A 84 37.76 -21.28 -28.82
CA GLN A 84 38.84 -20.43 -29.35
C GLN A 84 39.39 -20.76 -30.76
N LEU A 85 38.90 -20.01 -31.75
CA LEU A 85 39.50 -19.93 -33.08
C LEU A 85 40.78 -19.07 -32.97
N ARG A 86 41.93 -19.70 -33.22
CA ARG A 86 43.27 -19.11 -33.11
C ARG A 86 43.81 -18.76 -34.50
N GLU A 87 44.35 -17.54 -34.54
CA GLU A 87 45.38 -16.97 -35.41
C GLU A 87 44.99 -16.32 -36.76
N ALA A 88 45.47 -15.08 -36.85
CA ALA A 88 45.68 -14.28 -38.03
C ALA A 88 47.10 -14.50 -38.55
N ALA A 89 47.25 -14.68 -39.86
CA ALA A 89 48.42 -14.35 -40.67
C ALA A 89 48.01 -14.34 -42.15
#